data_AF-A0A2A7U7F1-F1
#
_entry.id   AF-A0A2A7U7F1-F1
#
_cell.length_a   1.000
_cell.length_b   1.000
_cell.length_c   1.000
_cell.angle_alpha   90.00
_cell.angle_beta   90.00
_cell.angle_gamma   90.00
#
_symmetry.space_group_name_H-M   'P 1'
#
loop_
_entity.id
_entity.type
_entity.pdbx_description
1 polymer ?
#
loop_
_entity_poly.entity_id
_entity_poly.type
_entity_poly.pdbx_seq_one_letter_code
_entity_poly.pdbx_strand_id
1 'polypeptide(L)'
;MARQPTSSVTAGDGAPTPVTAPPSALTPQGAIRHRIRQRVLDRLKTALQGESQVHFFDGSPSFIDGEAELPAVAVYLSDLQPEAVYFDSVSWSGVLHVQIFLRAREPDAALDRWAECYAAPLLADPALLTPFDGDLAPLACDYQRDEELGIWGAIDLQYQIRYTQEQL
;
A
#
# COMPACT_ATOMS: atom_id res chain seq x y z
N MET A 1 -59.30 -50.24 -12.80
CA MET A 1 -58.86 -50.55 -11.42
C MET A 1 -57.37 -50.24 -11.35
N ALA A 2 -56.98 -49.05 -10.89
CA ALA A 2 -56.51 -48.73 -9.52
C ALA A 2 -55.15 -49.43 -9.21
N ARG A 3 -54.03 -48.79 -8.80
CA ARG A 3 -53.73 -47.55 -8.04
C ARG A 3 -52.26 -47.10 -8.31
N GLN A 4 -51.95 -45.80 -8.13
CA GLN A 4 -50.58 -45.31 -7.79
C GLN A 4 -50.30 -45.51 -6.28
N PRO A 5 -49.03 -45.41 -5.79
CA PRO A 5 -48.51 -44.11 -5.32
C PRO A 5 -46.98 -43.84 -5.50
N THR A 6 -46.68 -42.57 -5.80
CA THR A 6 -45.58 -41.67 -5.37
C THR A 6 -44.21 -42.19 -4.89
N SER A 7 -43.14 -41.65 -5.47
CA SER A 7 -42.11 -40.90 -4.71
C SER A 7 -41.33 -39.94 -5.61
N SER A 8 -41.34 -38.68 -5.21
CA SER A 8 -40.61 -37.55 -5.76
C SER A 8 -39.18 -37.51 -5.21
N VAL A 9 -38.20 -37.06 -5.99
CA VAL A 9 -37.16 -36.19 -5.43
C VAL A 9 -36.61 -35.24 -6.49
N THR A 10 -36.70 -33.96 -6.15
CA THR A 10 -36.18 -32.79 -6.84
C THR A 10 -34.84 -32.43 -6.22
N ALA A 11 -33.81 -32.22 -7.02
CA ALA A 11 -32.66 -31.36 -6.72
C ALA A 11 -32.07 -31.01 -8.10
N GLY A 12 -32.14 -29.78 -8.61
CA GLY A 12 -31.84 -28.53 -7.93
C GLY A 12 -30.34 -28.26 -8.03
N ASP A 13 -29.79 -28.28 -9.25
CA ASP A 13 -28.41 -27.88 -9.53
C ASP A 13 -28.33 -26.35 -9.46
N GLY A 14 -28.27 -25.84 -8.23
CA GLY A 14 -27.96 -24.46 -7.94
C GLY A 14 -26.45 -24.30 -7.92
N ALA A 15 -25.88 -23.78 -9.01
CA ALA A 15 -24.53 -23.25 -9.02
C ALA A 15 -24.33 -22.33 -7.80
N PRO A 16 -23.22 -22.44 -7.05
CA PRO A 16 -22.96 -21.51 -5.96
C PRO A 16 -22.75 -20.12 -6.58
N THR A 17 -23.71 -19.23 -6.34
CA THR A 17 -23.55 -17.80 -6.59
C THR A 17 -22.38 -17.30 -5.73
N PRO A 18 -21.47 -16.46 -6.27
CA PRO A 18 -20.46 -15.83 -5.45
C PRO A 18 -21.18 -14.92 -4.46
N VAL A 19 -21.03 -15.23 -3.17
CA VAL A 19 -21.48 -14.39 -2.07
C VAL A 19 -20.79 -13.04 -2.20
N THR A 20 -21.55 -12.04 -2.66
CA THR A 20 -21.17 -10.63 -2.57
C THR A 20 -21.06 -10.28 -1.09
N ALA A 21 -19.85 -10.35 -0.55
CA ALA A 21 -19.53 -9.83 0.76
C ALA A 21 -19.76 -8.30 0.78
N PRO A 22 -20.32 -7.74 1.87
CA PRO A 22 -20.52 -6.29 1.98
C PRO A 22 -19.16 -5.56 2.02
N PRO A 23 -19.02 -4.40 1.36
CA PRO A 23 -17.78 -3.64 1.28
C PRO A 23 -17.56 -2.80 2.54
N SER A 24 -17.32 -3.39 3.72
CA SER A 24 -17.00 -2.57 4.93
C SER A 24 -16.22 -3.26 6.05
N ALA A 25 -15.85 -4.54 5.94
CA ALA A 25 -14.84 -5.10 6.83
C ALA A 25 -13.54 -5.20 6.05
N LEU A 26 -12.53 -4.39 6.41
CA LEU A 26 -11.17 -4.61 5.95
C LEU A 26 -10.85 -6.07 6.29
N THR A 27 -10.54 -6.89 5.28
CA THR A 27 -10.09 -8.26 5.54
C THR A 27 -8.90 -8.21 6.52
N PRO A 28 -8.62 -9.26 7.31
CA PRO A 28 -7.44 -9.30 8.17
C PRO A 28 -6.16 -8.89 7.43
N GLN A 29 -6.11 -9.24 6.14
CA GLN A 29 -5.08 -8.82 5.19
C GLN A 29 -5.10 -7.33 4.84
N GLY A 30 -6.27 -6.73 4.63
CA GLY A 30 -6.40 -5.27 4.49
C GLY A 30 -5.88 -4.50 5.71
N ALA A 31 -6.09 -5.04 6.91
CA ALA A 31 -5.67 -4.40 8.16
C ALA A 31 -4.15 -4.32 8.32
N ILE A 32 -3.41 -5.39 7.99
CA ILE A 32 -1.94 -5.38 8.06
C ILE A 32 -1.36 -4.38 7.05
N ARG A 33 -1.87 -4.38 5.81
CA ARG A 33 -1.44 -3.44 4.77
C ARG A 33 -1.62 -1.99 5.18
N HIS A 34 -2.78 -1.66 5.75
CA HIS A 34 -3.03 -0.32 6.29
C HIS A 34 -2.08 0.00 7.46
N ARG A 35 -1.87 -0.93 8.40
CA ARG A 35 -0.94 -0.72 9.53
C ARG A 35 0.50 -0.47 9.09
N ILE A 36 0.97 -1.18 8.07
CA ILE A 36 2.31 -0.94 7.48
C ILE A 36 2.40 0.49 6.96
N ARG A 37 1.45 0.91 6.10
CA ARG A 37 1.44 2.26 5.52
C ARG A 37 1.33 3.35 6.59
N GLN A 38 0.44 3.19 7.56
CA GLN A 38 0.31 4.12 8.68
C GLN A 38 1.61 4.25 9.48
N ARG A 39 2.30 3.14 9.73
CA ARG A 39 3.57 3.16 10.47
C ARG A 39 4.67 3.89 9.70
N VAL A 40 4.75 3.69 8.39
CA VAL A 40 5.66 4.47 7.51
C VAL A 40 5.30 5.96 7.56
N LEU A 41 4.02 6.29 7.41
CA LEU A 41 3.52 7.67 7.45
C LEU A 41 3.79 8.36 8.79
N ASP A 42 3.58 7.70 9.93
CA ASP A 42 3.83 8.27 11.25
C ASP A 42 5.31 8.60 11.47
N ARG A 43 6.19 7.72 10.98
CA ARG A 43 7.62 7.95 11.04
C ARG A 43 8.08 9.06 10.11
N LEU A 44 7.55 9.12 8.89
CA LEU A 44 7.81 10.22 7.94
C LEU A 44 7.31 11.56 8.51
N LYS A 45 6.09 11.58 9.07
CA LYS A 45 5.54 12.75 9.76
C LYS A 45 6.48 13.24 10.85
N THR A 46 7.02 12.31 11.66
CA THR A 46 7.97 12.63 12.73
C THR A 46 9.29 13.20 12.18
N ALA A 47 9.84 12.59 11.13
CA ALA A 47 11.08 13.05 10.49
C ALA A 47 10.91 14.43 9.84
N LEU A 48 9.72 14.71 9.29
CA LEU A 48 9.38 15.94 8.58
C LEU A 48 8.73 17.01 9.47
N GLN A 49 8.69 16.84 10.80
CA GLN A 49 8.15 17.86 11.73
C GLN A 49 8.90 19.21 11.65
N GLY A 50 10.13 19.21 11.13
CA GLY A 50 10.90 20.43 10.89
C GLY A 50 10.57 21.16 9.59
N GLU A 51 9.83 20.54 8.67
CA GLU A 51 9.46 21.13 7.38
C GLU A 51 8.10 21.83 7.43
N SER A 52 7.91 22.82 6.55
CA SER A 52 6.66 23.58 6.49
C SER A 52 5.55 22.75 5.86
N GLN A 53 4.43 22.58 6.60
CA GLN A 53 3.16 21.94 6.22
C GLN A 53 3.28 20.92 5.05
N VAL A 54 3.72 19.70 5.38
CA VAL A 54 3.77 18.58 4.43
C VAL A 54 2.44 17.84 4.43
N HIS A 55 1.89 17.57 3.25
CA HIS A 55 0.68 16.78 3.08
C HIS A 55 1.02 15.29 2.96
N PHE A 56 0.22 14.42 3.58
CA PHE A 56 0.48 12.98 3.63
C PHE A 56 -0.70 12.19 3.07
N PHE A 57 -0.43 11.26 2.16
CA PHE A 57 -1.43 10.41 1.52
C PHE A 57 -1.21 8.92 1.88
N ASP A 58 -2.26 8.27 2.39
CA ASP A 58 -2.31 6.80 2.62
C ASP A 58 -2.86 6.08 1.38
N GLY A 59 -2.10 6.11 0.30
CA GLY A 59 -2.49 5.65 -1.03
C GLY A 59 -1.83 6.49 -2.13
N SER A 60 -1.86 6.01 -3.36
CA SER A 60 -1.41 6.79 -4.52
C SER A 60 -2.51 7.80 -4.90
N PRO A 61 -2.24 9.12 -4.81
CA PRO A 61 -3.21 10.14 -5.19
C PRO A 61 -3.33 10.20 -6.72
N SER A 62 -4.57 10.24 -7.24
CA SER A 62 -4.81 10.43 -8.68
C SER A 62 -4.67 11.89 -9.13
N PHE A 63 -4.76 12.83 -8.20
CA PHE A 63 -4.64 14.27 -8.43
C PHE A 63 -4.04 14.91 -7.17
N ILE A 64 -3.19 15.91 -7.38
CA ILE A 64 -2.59 16.73 -6.31
C ILE A 64 -2.73 18.20 -6.71
N ASP A 65 -3.29 19.01 -5.82
CA ASP A 65 -3.31 20.46 -5.98
C ASP A 65 -1.91 21.04 -5.68
N GLY A 66 -1.22 21.51 -6.71
CA GLY A 66 0.16 21.98 -6.56
C GLY A 66 0.35 23.24 -5.72
N GLU A 67 -0.71 24.03 -5.53
CA GLU A 67 -0.62 25.25 -4.74
C GLU A 67 -0.94 24.97 -3.27
N ALA A 68 -1.94 24.13 -3.01
CA ALA A 68 -2.44 23.86 -1.66
C ALA A 68 -1.78 22.65 -0.97
N GLU A 69 -1.34 21.64 -1.72
CA GLU A 69 -0.94 20.34 -1.17
C GLU A 69 0.57 20.06 -1.28
N LEU A 70 1.35 20.89 -1.98
CA LEU A 70 2.81 20.70 -2.09
C LEU A 70 3.59 21.48 -1.04
N PRO A 71 4.55 20.84 -0.34
CA PRO A 71 5.09 19.50 -0.56
C PRO A 71 4.19 18.36 -0.04
N ALA A 72 4.13 17.25 -0.78
CA ALA A 72 3.33 16.08 -0.41
C ALA A 72 4.15 14.77 -0.38
N VAL A 73 3.71 13.81 0.41
CA VAL A 73 4.28 12.46 0.50
C VAL A 73 3.17 11.43 0.45
N ALA A 74 3.22 10.52 -0.51
CA ALA A 74 2.29 9.41 -0.64
C ALA A 74 3.00 8.09 -0.31
N VAL A 75 2.28 7.21 0.40
CA VAL A 75 2.76 5.86 0.72
C VAL A 75 1.73 4.85 0.29
N TYR A 76 2.11 3.90 -0.55
CA TYR A 76 1.22 2.85 -1.02
C TYR A 76 1.93 1.52 -1.25
N LEU A 77 1.14 0.46 -1.38
CA LEU A 77 1.62 -0.90 -1.63
C LEU A 77 1.06 -1.36 -2.98
N SER A 78 1.92 -1.95 -3.81
CA SER A 78 1.57 -2.52 -5.12
C SER A 78 2.12 -3.95 -5.23
N ASP A 79 1.70 -4.67 -6.27
CA ASP A 79 2.21 -6.00 -6.63
C ASP A 79 2.24 -7.01 -5.47
N LEU A 80 1.25 -6.92 -4.58
CA LEU A 80 1.16 -7.81 -3.44
C LEU A 80 0.76 -9.23 -3.86
N GLN A 81 1.64 -10.18 -3.59
CA GLN A 81 1.47 -11.59 -3.93
C GLN A 81 1.78 -12.48 -2.72
N PRO A 82 1.04 -13.59 -2.54
CA PRO A 82 1.40 -14.60 -1.57
C PRO A 82 2.62 -15.37 -2.06
N GLU A 83 3.67 -15.48 -1.24
CA GLU A 83 4.90 -16.19 -1.57
C GLU A 83 4.85 -17.65 -1.08
N ALA A 84 4.48 -17.84 0.18
CA ALA A 84 4.40 -19.16 0.79
C ALA A 84 3.28 -19.21 1.83
N VAL A 85 2.61 -20.36 1.90
CA VAL A 85 1.61 -20.67 2.93
C VAL A 85 2.22 -21.76 3.82
N TYR A 86 2.52 -21.42 5.06
CA TYR A 86 3.03 -22.35 6.06
C TYR A 86 1.99 -22.53 7.16
N PHE A 87 1.33 -23.69 7.19
CA PHE A 87 0.35 -24.07 8.21
C PHE A 87 -0.72 -23.00 8.51
N ASP A 88 -0.41 -22.09 9.43
CA ASP A 88 -1.23 -21.03 9.99
C ASP A 88 -0.73 -19.63 9.60
N SER A 89 0.25 -19.50 8.71
CA SER A 89 0.79 -18.22 8.28
C SER A 89 0.96 -18.14 6.76
N VAL A 90 0.76 -16.95 6.22
CA VAL A 90 0.98 -16.64 4.81
C VAL A 90 2.01 -15.53 4.73
N SER A 91 3.13 -15.82 4.06
CA SER A 91 4.10 -14.81 3.69
C SER A 91 3.63 -14.07 2.44
N TRP A 92 3.67 -12.74 2.51
CA TRP A 92 3.34 -11.85 1.42
C TRP A 92 4.59 -11.12 0.96
N SER A 93 4.72 -10.93 -0.35
CA SER A 93 5.70 -10.06 -0.95
C SER A 93 5.00 -8.99 -1.79
N GLY A 94 5.64 -7.84 -2.00
CA GLY A 94 5.16 -6.81 -2.91
C GLY A 94 6.09 -5.61 -2.91
N VAL A 95 5.61 -4.48 -3.41
CA VAL A 95 6.40 -3.24 -3.48
C VAL A 95 5.77 -2.16 -2.61
N LEU A 96 6.57 -1.61 -1.71
CA LEU A 96 6.28 -0.39 -0.97
C LEU A 96 6.80 0.81 -1.76
N HIS A 97 5.89 1.71 -2.07
CA HIS A 97 6.17 2.98 -2.72
C HIS A 97 6.14 4.09 -1.67
N VAL A 98 7.22 4.87 -1.61
CA VAL A 98 7.27 6.14 -0.89
C VAL A 98 7.56 7.22 -1.90
N GLN A 99 6.50 7.92 -2.29
CA GLN A 99 6.53 8.92 -3.34
C GLN A 99 6.49 10.31 -2.75
N ILE A 100 7.46 11.15 -3.09
CA ILE A 100 7.59 12.52 -2.56
C ILE A 100 7.35 13.48 -3.71
N PHE A 101 6.41 14.39 -3.54
CA PHE A 101 6.02 15.40 -4.53
C PHE A 101 6.46 16.78 -4.06
N LEU A 102 7.18 17.48 -4.94
CA LEU A 102 7.55 18.88 -4.79
C LEU A 102 7.02 19.69 -5.97
N ARG A 103 7.00 21.02 -5.84
CA ARG A 103 6.63 21.91 -6.96
C ARG A 103 7.58 21.67 -8.14
N ALA A 104 7.07 21.69 -9.37
CA ALA A 104 7.88 21.38 -10.55
C ALA A 104 9.10 22.29 -10.75
N ARG A 105 9.05 23.54 -10.22
CA ARG A 105 10.17 24.48 -10.21
C ARG A 105 11.34 24.07 -9.32
N GLU A 106 11.12 23.15 -8.38
CA GLU A 106 12.17 22.66 -7.51
C GLU A 106 13.13 21.76 -8.31
N PRO A 107 14.46 21.89 -8.09
CA PRO A 107 15.45 21.06 -8.77
C PRO A 107 15.36 19.60 -8.30
N ASP A 108 15.82 18.65 -9.12
CA ASP A 108 15.91 17.24 -8.73
C ASP A 108 16.74 17.04 -7.46
N ALA A 109 17.78 17.87 -7.26
CA ALA A 109 18.58 17.87 -6.02
C ALA A 109 17.76 18.14 -4.74
N ALA A 110 16.61 18.82 -4.85
CA ALA A 110 15.69 18.98 -3.73
C ALA A 110 14.94 17.66 -3.46
N LEU A 111 14.46 16.98 -4.50
CA LEU A 111 13.85 15.65 -4.38
C LEU A 111 14.84 14.65 -3.77
N ASP A 112 16.08 14.66 -4.24
CA ASP A 112 17.16 13.80 -3.72
C ASP A 112 17.40 14.05 -2.24
N ARG A 113 17.47 15.31 -1.82
CA ARG A 113 17.59 15.67 -0.40
C ARG A 113 16.42 15.10 0.41
N TRP A 114 15.19 15.24 -0.08
CA TRP A 114 14.02 14.73 0.64
C TRP A 114 14.06 13.20 0.78
N ALA A 115 14.42 12.50 -0.30
CA ALA A 115 14.59 11.06 -0.31
C ALA A 115 15.72 10.60 0.62
N GLU A 116 16.91 11.18 0.52
CA GLU A 116 18.10 10.74 1.24
C GLU A 116 18.13 11.15 2.72
N CYS A 117 17.58 12.32 3.06
CA CYS A 117 17.61 12.81 4.44
C CYS A 117 16.44 12.29 5.28
N TYR A 118 15.27 12.01 4.67
CA TYR A 118 14.06 11.65 5.42
C TYR A 118 13.59 10.23 5.13
N ALA A 119 13.40 9.85 3.87
CA ALA A 119 12.80 8.56 3.53
C ALA A 119 13.79 7.39 3.61
N ALA A 120 14.99 7.51 3.04
CA ALA A 120 15.98 6.45 2.99
C ALA A 120 16.45 5.99 4.40
N PRO A 121 16.77 6.89 5.36
CA PRO A 121 17.17 6.47 6.70
C PRO A 121 16.04 5.76 7.44
N LEU A 122 14.79 6.16 7.18
CA LEU A 122 13.60 5.51 7.73
C LEU A 122 13.41 4.10 7.16
N LEU A 123 13.51 3.95 5.83
CA LEU A 123 13.30 2.67 5.15
C LEU A 123 14.44 1.69 5.41
N ALA A 124 15.63 2.19 5.75
CA ALA A 124 16.76 1.40 6.20
C ALA A 124 16.64 0.90 7.66
N ASP A 125 15.71 1.44 8.47
CA ASP A 125 15.52 1.03 9.86
C ASP A 125 14.72 -0.30 9.93
N PRO A 126 15.33 -1.42 10.37
CA PRO A 126 14.62 -2.69 10.50
C PRO A 126 13.47 -2.63 11.53
N ALA A 127 13.50 -1.68 12.47
CA ALA A 127 12.43 -1.47 13.46
C ALA A 127 11.11 -0.99 12.83
N LEU A 128 11.13 -0.59 11.56
CA LEU A 128 9.95 -0.21 10.81
C LEU A 128 8.99 -1.40 10.65
N LEU A 129 9.51 -2.56 10.22
CA LEU A 129 8.71 -3.76 9.92
C LEU A 129 8.79 -4.87 10.97
N THR A 130 9.60 -4.74 12.01
CA THR A 130 9.64 -5.71 13.12
C THR A 130 8.25 -6.15 13.65
N PRO A 131 7.24 -5.28 13.79
CA PRO A 131 5.91 -5.69 14.28
C PRO A 131 5.10 -6.59 13.32
N PHE A 132 5.60 -6.80 12.11
CA PHE A 132 4.94 -7.59 11.05
C PHE A 132 5.81 -8.78 10.61
N ASP A 133 6.86 -9.09 11.37
CA ASP A 133 7.87 -10.11 11.04
C ASP A 133 8.35 -9.98 9.59
N GLY A 134 8.60 -8.73 9.18
CA GLY A 134 8.87 -8.37 7.80
C GLY A 134 10.20 -7.65 7.60
N ASP A 135 10.59 -7.54 6.33
CA ASP A 135 11.79 -6.85 5.88
C ASP A 135 11.54 -5.99 4.65
N LEU A 136 12.40 -4.98 4.47
CA LEU A 136 12.45 -4.11 3.30
C LEU A 136 13.81 -4.28 2.62
N ALA A 137 13.79 -4.36 1.29
CA ALA A 137 14.99 -4.29 0.47
C ALA A 137 14.80 -3.20 -0.61
N PRO A 138 15.80 -2.34 -0.87
CA PRO A 138 15.73 -1.38 -1.97
C PRO A 138 15.50 -2.10 -3.30
N LEU A 139 14.55 -1.62 -4.10
CA LEU A 139 14.22 -2.20 -5.40
C LEU A 139 14.58 -1.26 -6.55
N ALA A 140 14.00 -0.05 -6.55
CA ALA A 140 14.19 0.92 -7.61
C ALA A 140 13.95 2.36 -7.10
N CYS A 141 14.31 3.33 -7.93
CA CYS A 141 14.03 4.74 -7.71
C CYS A 141 13.67 5.35 -9.07
N ASP A 142 12.51 5.98 -9.16
CA ASP A 142 12.00 6.57 -10.40
C ASP A 142 11.67 8.06 -10.21
N TYR A 143 11.98 8.88 -11.21
CA TYR A 143 11.62 10.29 -11.22
C TYR A 143 10.43 10.50 -12.13
N GLN A 144 9.39 11.09 -11.57
CA GLN A 144 8.15 11.35 -12.27
C GLN A 144 7.92 12.86 -12.34
N ARG A 145 7.33 13.30 -13.44
CA ARG A 145 6.93 14.68 -13.65
C ARG A 145 5.48 14.69 -14.04
N ASP A 146 4.78 15.73 -13.63
CA ASP A 146 3.46 16.01 -14.16
C ASP A 146 3.57 16.34 -15.65
N GLU A 147 3.25 15.36 -16.52
CA GLU A 147 3.29 15.53 -17.97
C GLU A 147 2.10 16.33 -18.50
N GLU A 148 1.01 16.43 -17.73
CA GLU A 148 -0.23 17.07 -18.16
C GLU A 148 -0.19 18.58 -17.92
N LEU A 149 0.14 18.98 -16.69
CA LEU A 149 0.10 20.38 -16.26
C LEU A 149 1.47 20.92 -15.82
N GLY A 150 2.48 20.07 -15.65
CA GLY A 150 3.82 20.50 -15.21
C GLY A 150 3.82 21.12 -13.82
N ILE A 151 2.90 20.72 -12.94
CA ILE A 151 2.70 21.34 -11.63
C ILE A 151 3.68 20.78 -10.58
N TRP A 152 3.99 19.49 -10.66
CA TRP A 152 4.84 18.81 -9.68
C TRP A 152 5.95 17.98 -10.33
N GLY A 153 7.01 17.77 -9.56
CA GLY A 153 7.99 16.71 -9.77
C GLY A 153 7.98 15.79 -8.56
N ALA A 154 8.16 14.49 -8.81
CA ALA A 154 8.15 13.48 -7.78
C ALA A 154 9.31 12.51 -7.91
N ILE A 155 9.71 11.96 -6.78
CA ILE A 155 10.61 10.81 -6.69
C ILE A 155 9.84 9.67 -6.03
N ASP A 156 9.78 8.52 -6.69
CA ASP A 156 9.18 7.29 -6.17
C ASP A 156 10.28 6.33 -5.73
N LEU A 157 10.38 6.13 -4.41
CA LEU A 157 11.28 5.16 -3.80
C LEU A 157 10.56 3.84 -3.66
N GLN A 158 11.06 2.82 -4.37
CA GLN A 158 10.46 1.49 -4.41
C GLN A 158 11.29 0.53 -3.57
N TYR A 159 10.64 -0.12 -2.60
CA TYR A 159 11.24 -1.13 -1.75
C TYR A 159 10.45 -2.42 -1.85
N GLN A 160 11.14 -3.52 -2.10
CA GLN A 160 10.55 -4.85 -1.95
C GLN A 160 10.21 -5.05 -0.48
N ILE A 161 8.93 -5.27 -0.19
CA ILE A 161 8.45 -5.59 1.14
C ILE A 161 8.12 -7.07 1.23
N ARG A 162 8.52 -7.70 2.34
CA ARG A 162 8.03 -9.01 2.75
C ARG A 162 7.50 -8.93 4.17
N TYR A 163 6.39 -9.59 4.42
CA TYR A 163 5.82 -9.71 5.77
C TYR A 163 5.03 -10.99 5.90
N THR A 164 4.91 -11.49 7.12
CA THR A 164 4.12 -12.67 7.42
C THR A 164 2.82 -12.28 8.10
N GLN A 165 1.74 -12.94 7.71
CA GLN A 165 0.44 -12.80 8.33
C GLN A 165 0.00 -14.14 8.89
N GLU A 166 -0.22 -14.20 10.21
CA GLU A 166 -0.89 -15.33 10.86
C GLU A 166 -2.39 -15.33 10.49
N GLN A 167 -2.90 -16.50 10.09
CA GLN A 167 -4.32 -16.78 9.87
C GLN A 167 -4.93 -17.18 11.21
N LEU A 168 -5.57 -16.20 11.87
CA LEU A 168 -6.43 -16.42 13.03
C LEU A 168 -7.69 -17.21 12.65
#